data_AF-A0A1R0G5X8-F1
#
_entry.id   AF-A0A1R0G5X8-F1
#
_cell.length_a   1.000
_cell.length_b   1.000
_cell.length_c   1.000
_cell.angle_alpha   90.00
_cell.angle_beta   90.00
_cell.angle_gamma   90.00
#
_symmetry.space_group_name_H-M   'P 1'
#
loop_
_entity.id
_entity.type
_entity.pdbx_description
1 polymer ?
#
loop_
_entity_poly.entity_id
_entity_poly.type
_entity_poly.pdbx_seq_one_letter_code
_entity_poly.pdbx_strand_id
1 'polypeptide(L)'
;MNDEIDDYEDFYERPSLVEDRNHRNHWLNRASDLNASAGAIWYSMHGGNHREITETLGFSDGFSMSTACFPVYHMLCGLALEVIMKAVIVSRGEPAPEIHDLNELATLVGMKRNVNEKRILRFYQESVVWAGRYPIPRKADDQKLGEYWKLANKVLTKPKAMGKETTLTFYESSGATAWENYNALFGSYSSLFDHHYPAPREI
;
A
#
# COMPACT_ATOMS: atom_id res chain seq x y z
N MET A 1 11.72 -8.44 -62.74
CA MET A 1 11.03 -8.92 -61.54
C MET A 1 11.43 -7.93 -60.47
N ASN A 2 10.59 -6.92 -60.25
CA ASN A 2 10.80 -5.88 -59.26
C ASN A 2 10.43 -6.49 -57.92
N ASP A 3 11.42 -6.84 -57.11
CA ASP A 3 11.21 -7.05 -55.69
C ASP A 3 11.40 -5.69 -55.01
N GLU A 4 10.34 -4.86 -55.09
CA GLU A 4 10.15 -3.73 -54.17
C GLU A 4 9.90 -4.34 -52.79
N ILE A 5 10.97 -4.50 -52.02
CA ILE A 5 10.88 -4.69 -50.58
C ILE A 5 10.42 -3.34 -50.04
N ASP A 6 9.12 -3.26 -49.77
CA ASP A 6 8.47 -2.18 -49.02
C ASP A 6 9.30 -1.89 -47.76
N ASP A 7 10.03 -0.78 -47.81
CA ASP A 7 10.76 -0.20 -46.71
C ASP A 7 9.70 0.39 -45.75
N TYR A 8 9.10 -0.48 -44.93
CA TYR A 8 8.35 -0.05 -43.77
C TYR A 8 9.36 0.55 -42.78
N GLU A 9 9.74 1.80 -43.03
CA GLU A 9 10.34 2.67 -42.02
C GLU A 9 9.37 2.69 -40.84
N ASP A 10 9.70 1.93 -39.81
CA ASP A 10 9.01 1.90 -38.53
C ASP A 10 9.27 3.25 -37.85
N PHE A 11 8.51 4.27 -38.25
CA PHE A 11 8.62 5.68 -37.83
C PHE A 11 8.32 5.92 -36.34
N TYR A 12 8.24 4.86 -35.54
CA TYR A 12 8.02 4.94 -34.11
C TYR A 12 9.32 4.59 -33.38
N GLU A 13 9.99 5.62 -32.85
CA GLU A 13 11.05 5.40 -31.88
C GLU A 13 10.51 4.56 -30.72
N ARG A 14 11.02 3.34 -30.60
CA ARG A 14 10.66 2.44 -29.51
C ARG A 14 10.99 3.14 -28.18
N PRO A 15 10.04 3.20 -27.22
CA PRO A 15 10.32 3.77 -25.90
C PRO A 15 11.53 3.08 -25.26
N SER A 16 12.33 3.84 -24.53
CA SER A 16 13.38 3.28 -23.70
C SER A 16 12.78 2.32 -22.65
N LEU A 17 13.59 1.38 -22.16
CA LEU A 17 13.14 0.45 -21.10
C LEU A 17 12.62 1.17 -19.84
N VAL A 18 13.07 2.40 -19.59
CA VAL A 18 12.63 3.22 -18.46
C VAL A 18 11.27 3.85 -18.74
N GLU A 19 11.05 4.35 -19.95
CA GLU A 19 9.75 4.87 -20.40
C GLU A 19 8.70 3.77 -20.48
N ASP A 20 9.09 2.59 -20.95
CA ASP A 20 8.24 1.40 -20.96
C ASP A 20 7.81 1.03 -19.53
N ARG A 21 8.73 1.04 -18.55
CA ARG A 21 8.38 0.84 -17.13
C ARG A 21 7.48 1.93 -16.53
N ASN A 22 7.38 3.09 -17.16
CA ASN A 22 6.48 4.16 -16.73
C ASN A 22 5.08 4.04 -17.37
N HIS A 23 4.83 3.02 -18.18
CA HIS A 23 3.52 2.76 -18.76
C HIS A 23 2.47 2.51 -17.67
N ARG A 24 1.25 3.05 -17.87
CA ARG A 24 0.13 3.02 -16.90
C ARG A 24 -0.18 1.62 -16.34
N ASN A 25 -0.08 0.59 -17.17
CA ASN A 25 -0.34 -0.79 -16.73
C ASN A 25 0.73 -1.32 -15.77
N HIS A 26 1.99 -0.85 -15.87
CA HIS A 26 3.02 -1.25 -14.91
C HIS A 26 2.76 -0.67 -13.52
N TRP A 27 2.24 0.55 -13.43
CA TRP A 27 1.81 1.14 -12.16
C TRP A 27 0.69 0.32 -11.51
N LEU A 28 -0.35 -0.03 -12.28
CA LEU A 28 -1.45 -0.84 -11.78
C LEU A 28 -0.99 -2.25 -11.35
N ASN A 29 -0.21 -2.93 -12.21
CA ASN A 29 0.33 -4.26 -11.89
C ASN A 29 1.19 -4.21 -10.63
N ARG A 30 2.04 -3.19 -10.49
CA ARG A 30 2.89 -3.04 -9.31
C ARG A 30 2.07 -2.82 -8.03
N ALA A 31 1.00 -2.04 -8.11
CA ALA A 31 0.08 -1.87 -6.98
C ALA A 31 -0.57 -3.21 -6.59
N SER A 32 -1.02 -3.97 -7.58
CA SER A 32 -1.62 -5.29 -7.40
C SER A 32 -0.64 -6.31 -6.79
N ASP A 33 0.62 -6.33 -7.22
CA ASP A 33 1.66 -7.20 -6.65
C ASP A 33 1.87 -6.94 -5.15
N LEU A 34 1.94 -5.65 -4.78
CA LEU A 34 2.08 -5.23 -3.39
C LEU A 34 0.85 -5.61 -2.56
N ASN A 35 -0.34 -5.41 -3.12
CA ASN A 35 -1.60 -5.80 -2.48
C ASN A 35 -1.68 -7.31 -2.25
N ALA A 36 -1.37 -8.11 -3.27
CA ALA A 36 -1.35 -9.57 -3.18
C ALA A 36 -0.33 -10.06 -2.14
N SER A 37 0.85 -9.43 -2.09
CA SER A 37 1.88 -9.73 -1.09
C SER A 37 1.42 -9.41 0.34
N ALA A 38 0.76 -8.27 0.55
CA ALA A 38 0.15 -7.94 1.83
C ALA A 38 -0.92 -8.97 2.24
N GLY A 39 -1.74 -9.41 1.29
CA GLY A 39 -2.74 -10.47 1.51
C GLY A 39 -2.11 -11.79 1.93
N ALA A 40 -1.06 -12.22 1.24
CA ALA A 40 -0.33 -13.44 1.58
C ALA A 40 0.21 -13.40 3.02
N ILE A 41 0.75 -12.25 3.46
CA ILE A 41 1.19 -12.07 4.84
C ILE A 41 0.01 -12.15 5.81
N TRP A 42 -1.10 -11.45 5.53
CA TRP A 42 -2.28 -11.48 6.37
C TRP A 42 -2.80 -12.90 6.60
N TYR A 43 -2.96 -13.66 5.52
CA TYR A 43 -3.44 -15.04 5.59
C TYR A 43 -2.41 -15.98 6.24
N SER A 44 -1.12 -15.70 6.13
CA SER A 44 -0.09 -16.44 6.88
C SER A 44 -0.13 -16.15 8.38
N MET A 45 -0.52 -14.93 8.79
CA MET A 45 -0.66 -14.55 10.20
C MET A 45 -1.91 -15.12 10.87
N HIS A 46 -2.99 -15.31 10.12
CA HIS A 46 -4.32 -15.64 10.65
C HIS A 46 -4.86 -17.00 10.17
N GLY A 47 -4.11 -17.71 9.33
CA GLY A 47 -4.45 -19.05 8.88
C GLY A 47 -4.28 -20.10 9.98
N GLY A 48 -5.02 -21.22 9.85
CA GLY A 48 -4.92 -22.35 10.80
C GLY A 48 -3.59 -23.11 10.73
N ASN A 49 -2.73 -22.81 9.77
CA ASN A 49 -1.46 -23.48 9.49
C ASN A 49 -0.22 -22.71 9.96
N HIS A 50 -0.37 -21.73 10.88
CA HIS A 50 0.73 -20.92 11.40
C HIS A 50 1.95 -21.73 11.85
N ARG A 51 1.72 -22.86 12.54
CA ARG A 51 2.82 -23.71 13.04
C ARG A 51 3.64 -24.31 11.90
N GLU A 52 2.98 -24.86 10.90
CA GLU A 52 3.63 -25.43 9.71
C GLU A 52 4.42 -24.37 8.94
N ILE A 53 3.85 -23.17 8.77
CA ILE A 53 4.56 -22.04 8.14
C ILE A 53 5.81 -21.67 8.96
N THR A 54 5.67 -21.57 10.28
CA THR A 54 6.76 -21.20 11.20
C THR A 54 7.90 -22.23 11.14
N GLU A 55 7.56 -23.52 11.19
CA GLU A 55 8.51 -24.64 11.07
C GLU A 55 9.20 -24.65 9.69
N THR A 56 8.44 -24.47 8.61
CA THR A 56 8.96 -24.43 7.23
C THR A 56 9.94 -23.28 7.02
N LEU A 57 9.68 -22.14 7.64
CA LEU A 57 10.57 -20.97 7.61
C LEU A 57 11.79 -21.10 8.56
N GLY A 58 11.87 -22.18 9.34
CA GLY A 58 12.98 -22.45 10.26
C GLY A 58 12.96 -21.64 11.55
N PHE A 59 11.79 -21.11 11.93
CA PHE A 59 11.63 -20.39 13.19
C PHE A 59 11.31 -21.35 14.36
N SER A 60 11.63 -20.93 15.58
CA SER A 60 11.34 -21.70 16.80
C SER A 60 9.85 -21.74 17.14
N ASP A 61 9.43 -22.74 17.92
CA ASP A 61 8.04 -22.94 18.40
C ASP A 61 7.40 -21.71 19.08
N GLY A 62 8.21 -20.82 19.66
CA GLY A 62 7.74 -19.57 20.28
C GLY A 62 7.51 -18.41 19.32
N PHE A 63 7.79 -18.57 18.02
CA PHE A 63 7.69 -17.48 17.06
C PHE A 63 6.24 -17.22 16.64
N SER A 64 5.81 -15.98 16.80
CA SER A 64 4.47 -15.53 16.45
C SER A 64 4.50 -14.69 15.17
N MET A 65 4.19 -15.29 14.01
CA MET A 65 3.87 -14.59 12.76
C MET A 65 2.87 -13.45 12.98
N SER A 66 1.80 -13.67 13.75
CA SER A 66 0.78 -12.66 14.05
C SER A 66 1.28 -11.51 14.91
N THR A 67 2.52 -11.54 15.40
CA THR A 67 3.19 -10.40 16.04
C THR A 67 4.30 -9.85 15.13
N ALA A 68 5.11 -10.73 14.56
CA ALA A 68 6.29 -10.36 13.79
C ALA A 68 5.98 -9.76 12.42
N CYS A 69 4.90 -10.18 11.77
CA CYS A 69 4.64 -9.83 10.37
C CYS A 69 3.79 -8.56 10.17
N PHE A 70 3.14 -8.03 11.22
CA PHE A 70 2.31 -6.83 11.13
C PHE A 70 3.05 -5.59 10.58
N PRO A 71 4.29 -5.27 11.00
CA PRO A 71 5.01 -4.13 10.45
C PRO A 71 5.19 -4.21 8.93
N VAL A 72 5.57 -5.39 8.43
CA VAL A 72 5.76 -5.62 6.98
C VAL A 72 4.42 -5.61 6.26
N TYR A 73 3.38 -6.20 6.84
CA TYR A 73 2.02 -6.14 6.31
C TYR A 73 1.56 -4.69 6.13
N HIS A 74 1.63 -3.85 7.16
CA HIS A 74 1.20 -2.44 7.08
C HIS A 74 2.07 -1.61 6.14
N MET A 75 3.36 -1.90 6.04
CA MET A 75 4.25 -1.28 5.05
C MET A 75 3.81 -1.60 3.63
N LEU A 76 3.56 -2.88 3.31
CA LEU A 76 3.10 -3.27 1.99
C LEU A 76 1.75 -2.67 1.66
N CYS A 77 0.82 -2.61 2.63
CA CYS A 77 -0.45 -1.90 2.49
C CYS A 77 -0.25 -0.42 2.13
N GLY A 78 0.65 0.29 2.82
CA GLY A 78 0.94 1.70 2.53
C GLY A 78 1.57 1.92 1.17
N LEU A 79 2.53 1.07 0.77
CA LEU A 79 3.13 1.12 -0.56
C LEU A 79 2.10 0.82 -1.65
N ALA A 80 1.24 -0.18 -1.47
CA ALA A 80 0.18 -0.52 -2.42
C ALA A 80 -0.79 0.66 -2.60
N LEU A 81 -1.20 1.32 -1.52
CA LEU A 81 -2.06 2.51 -1.55
C LEU A 81 -1.38 3.69 -2.27
N GLU A 82 -0.10 3.94 -2.01
CA GLU A 82 0.64 4.99 -2.72
C GLU A 82 0.65 4.72 -4.24
N VAL A 83 1.03 3.51 -4.62
CA VAL A 83 1.22 3.12 -6.02
C VAL A 83 -0.12 3.08 -6.76
N ILE A 84 -1.22 2.58 -6.16
CA ILE A 84 -2.52 2.57 -6.84
C ILE A 84 -3.06 3.99 -7.08
N MET A 85 -2.89 4.91 -6.13
CA MET A 85 -3.31 6.30 -6.34
C MET A 85 -2.47 6.99 -7.42
N LYS A 86 -1.16 6.72 -7.47
CA LYS A 86 -0.31 7.18 -8.58
C LYS A 86 -0.70 6.55 -9.91
N ALA A 87 -1.05 5.26 -9.92
CA ALA A 87 -1.54 4.56 -11.11
C ALA A 87 -2.81 5.21 -11.66
N VAL A 88 -3.74 5.60 -10.79
CA VAL A 88 -4.96 6.34 -11.17
C VAL A 88 -4.61 7.67 -11.82
N ILE A 89 -3.69 8.45 -11.25
CA ILE A 89 -3.24 9.73 -11.84
C ILE A 89 -2.61 9.50 -13.21
N VAL A 90 -1.69 8.53 -13.33
CA VAL A 90 -1.04 8.17 -14.60
C VAL A 90 -2.04 7.69 -15.64
N SER A 91 -3.07 6.94 -15.24
CA SER A 91 -4.10 6.46 -16.16
C SER A 91 -4.91 7.60 -16.81
N ARG A 92 -5.00 8.76 -16.16
CA ARG A 92 -5.66 9.97 -16.66
C ARG A 92 -4.78 10.80 -17.60
N GLY A 93 -3.57 10.32 -17.94
CA GLY A 93 -2.62 11.01 -18.81
C GLY A 93 -1.77 12.07 -18.10
N GLU A 94 -1.83 12.13 -16.78
CA GLU A 94 -0.99 12.99 -15.94
C GLU A 94 0.32 12.28 -15.55
N PRO A 95 1.44 12.99 -15.31
CA PRO A 95 2.65 12.36 -14.81
C PRO A 95 2.46 11.85 -13.37
N ALA A 96 3.19 10.79 -13.00
CA ALA A 96 3.20 10.30 -11.62
C ALA A 96 3.75 11.40 -10.69
N PRO A 97 3.02 11.80 -9.63
CA PRO A 97 3.49 12.81 -8.70
C PRO A 97 4.65 12.31 -7.84
N GLU A 98 5.60 13.19 -7.53
CA GLU A 98 6.69 12.93 -6.58
C GLU A 98 6.24 12.96 -5.11
N ILE A 99 4.96 13.27 -4.88
CA ILE A 99 4.35 13.30 -3.55
C ILE A 99 4.19 11.86 -3.04
N HIS A 100 4.54 11.66 -1.77
CA HIS A 100 4.37 10.38 -1.05
C HIS A 100 3.29 10.46 0.04
N ASP A 101 2.71 11.65 0.28
CA ASP A 101 1.65 11.81 1.27
C ASP A 101 0.35 11.18 0.77
N LEU A 102 -0.13 10.14 1.47
CA LEU A 102 -1.32 9.39 1.07
C LEU A 102 -2.59 10.24 1.14
N ASN A 103 -2.64 11.24 2.01
CA ASN A 103 -3.78 12.15 2.08
C ASN A 103 -3.76 13.17 0.93
N GLU A 104 -2.60 13.65 0.51
CA GLU A 104 -2.50 14.51 -0.67
C GLU A 104 -2.84 13.74 -1.94
N LEU A 105 -2.28 12.54 -2.12
CA LEU A 105 -2.60 11.64 -3.24
C LEU A 105 -4.10 11.33 -3.32
N ALA A 106 -4.74 11.03 -2.17
CA ALA A 106 -6.17 10.79 -2.13
C ALA A 106 -6.99 12.04 -2.53
N THR A 107 -6.48 13.25 -2.28
CA THR A 107 -7.10 14.49 -2.78
C THR A 107 -6.99 14.59 -4.30
N LEU A 108 -5.80 14.31 -4.85
CA LEU A 108 -5.52 14.39 -6.29
C LEU A 108 -6.39 13.43 -7.10
N VAL A 109 -6.65 12.22 -6.59
CA VAL A 109 -7.54 11.25 -7.26
C VAL A 109 -9.03 11.59 -7.10
N GLY A 110 -9.38 12.61 -6.32
CA GLY A 110 -10.75 13.09 -6.13
C GLY A 110 -11.50 12.49 -4.92
N MET A 111 -10.81 11.78 -4.03
CA MET A 111 -11.43 11.07 -2.91
C MET A 111 -11.57 11.96 -1.66
N LYS A 112 -12.82 12.18 -1.25
CA LYS A 112 -13.15 12.81 0.04
C LYS A 112 -12.92 11.82 1.17
N ARG A 113 -12.35 12.28 2.28
CA ARG A 113 -12.09 11.46 3.47
C ARG A 113 -12.58 12.14 4.74
N ASN A 114 -13.21 11.37 5.60
CA ASN A 114 -13.52 11.75 6.96
C ASN A 114 -12.25 11.71 7.86
N VAL A 115 -12.39 12.16 9.10
CA VAL A 115 -11.27 12.26 10.05
C VAL A 115 -10.60 10.92 10.33
N ASN A 116 -11.37 9.82 10.37
CA ASN A 116 -10.83 8.50 10.65
C ASN A 116 -10.09 7.93 9.42
N GLU A 117 -10.64 8.10 8.22
CA GLU A 117 -9.98 7.69 6.97
C GLU A 117 -8.66 8.42 6.78
N LYS A 118 -8.62 9.73 7.03
CA LYS A 118 -7.36 10.50 6.99
C LYS A 118 -6.32 9.97 7.96
N ARG A 119 -6.76 9.54 9.15
CA ARG A 119 -5.89 8.94 10.18
C ARG A 119 -5.35 7.57 9.73
N ILE A 120 -6.19 6.73 9.12
CA ILE A 120 -5.79 5.42 8.61
C ILE A 120 -4.76 5.59 7.48
N LEU A 121 -4.98 6.50 6.54
CA LEU A 121 -3.99 6.79 5.49
C LEU A 121 -2.68 7.30 6.07
N ARG A 122 -2.72 8.22 7.05
CA ARG A 122 -1.51 8.67 7.73
C ARG A 122 -0.78 7.51 8.42
N PHE A 123 -1.52 6.57 9.03
CA PHE A 123 -0.91 5.40 9.66
C PHE A 123 -0.18 4.50 8.64
N TYR A 124 -0.78 4.24 7.49
CA TYR A 124 -0.12 3.45 6.45
C TYR A 124 1.12 4.15 5.89
N GLN A 125 1.06 5.46 5.67
CA GLN A 125 2.20 6.28 5.27
C GLN A 125 3.36 6.19 6.28
N GLU A 126 3.06 6.39 7.56
CA GLU A 126 4.08 6.27 8.62
C GLU A 126 4.62 4.84 8.72
N SER A 127 3.78 3.83 8.50
CA SER A 127 4.24 2.43 8.49
C SER A 127 5.26 2.17 7.39
N VAL A 128 5.14 2.79 6.21
CA VAL A 128 6.17 2.73 5.16
C VAL A 128 7.49 3.35 5.64
N VAL A 129 7.42 4.51 6.30
CA VAL A 129 8.61 5.21 6.81
C VAL A 129 9.32 4.38 7.88
N TRP A 130 8.57 3.89 8.87
CA TRP A 130 9.13 3.24 10.05
C TRP A 130 9.50 1.77 9.83
N ALA A 131 8.71 1.00 9.07
CA ALA A 131 9.03 -0.40 8.80
C ALA A 131 9.90 -0.59 7.54
N GLY A 132 9.87 0.35 6.59
CA GLY A 132 10.67 0.26 5.36
C GLY A 132 12.11 0.79 5.50
N ARG A 133 12.45 1.47 6.59
CA ARG A 133 13.79 2.07 6.79
C ARG A 133 14.46 1.46 8.01
N TYR A 134 15.17 0.35 7.77
CA TYR A 134 15.85 -0.38 8.83
C TYR A 134 17.07 0.36 9.40
N PRO A 135 17.33 0.23 10.73
CA PRO A 135 16.35 -0.06 11.78
C PRO A 135 15.56 1.20 12.20
N ILE A 136 16.02 2.39 11.77
CA ILE A 136 15.48 3.68 12.17
C ILE A 136 15.44 4.60 10.93
N PRO A 137 14.35 5.35 10.69
CA PRO A 137 14.30 6.34 9.62
C PRO A 137 15.40 7.40 9.73
N ARG A 138 15.80 7.96 8.59
CA ARG A 138 16.70 9.13 8.58
C ARG A 138 16.06 10.27 9.37
N LYS A 139 16.84 10.93 10.24
CA LYS A 139 16.38 12.03 11.11
C LYS A 139 15.25 11.64 12.08
N ALA A 140 15.20 10.39 12.52
CA ALA A 140 14.32 10.00 13.61
C ALA A 140 14.77 10.62 14.94
N ASP A 141 13.81 10.89 15.80
CA ASP A 141 13.99 11.32 17.18
C ASP A 141 12.86 10.71 18.04
N ASP A 142 13.02 10.78 19.36
CA ASP A 142 12.08 10.18 20.32
C ASP A 142 10.67 10.77 20.19
N GLN A 143 10.56 12.05 19.82
CA GLN A 143 9.27 12.70 19.62
C GLN A 143 8.54 12.05 18.44
N LYS A 144 9.19 11.89 17.29
CA LYS A 144 8.59 11.26 16.10
C LYS A 144 8.20 9.81 16.34
N LEU A 145 9.05 9.05 17.04
CA LEU A 145 8.74 7.68 17.41
C LEU A 145 7.51 7.62 18.34
N GLY A 146 7.47 8.51 19.34
CA GLY A 146 6.32 8.63 20.25
C GLY A 146 5.04 9.06 19.54
N GLU A 147 5.12 9.94 18.54
CA GLU A 147 3.99 10.34 17.70
C GLU A 147 3.49 9.18 16.85
N TYR A 148 4.39 8.39 16.25
CA TYR A 148 4.04 7.18 15.52
C TYR A 148 3.32 6.17 16.43
N TRP A 149 3.84 5.89 17.63
CA TRP A 149 3.17 4.98 18.56
C TRP A 149 1.80 5.50 19.03
N LYS A 150 1.65 6.80 19.27
CA LYS A 150 0.35 7.42 19.56
C LYS A 150 -0.64 7.25 18.40
N LEU A 151 -0.17 7.42 17.17
CA LEU A 151 -0.98 7.21 15.97
C LEU A 151 -1.37 5.74 15.81
N ALA A 152 -0.40 4.83 15.92
CA ALA A 152 -0.59 3.39 15.84
C ALA A 152 -1.59 2.91 16.90
N ASN A 153 -1.45 3.34 18.16
CA ASN A 153 -2.40 3.01 19.21
C ASN A 153 -3.82 3.48 18.89
N LYS A 154 -3.99 4.73 18.42
CA LYS A 154 -5.30 5.29 18.02
C LYS A 154 -5.95 4.57 16.84
N VAL A 155 -5.16 3.97 15.95
CA VAL A 155 -5.67 3.26 14.76
C VAL A 155 -5.89 1.79 15.06
N LEU A 156 -4.94 1.13 15.71
CA LEU A 156 -4.91 -0.33 15.90
C LEU A 156 -5.70 -0.79 17.12
N THR A 157 -6.00 0.10 18.06
CA THR A 157 -6.69 -0.26 19.30
C THR A 157 -7.92 0.58 19.54
N LYS A 158 -8.88 0.01 20.26
CA LYS A 158 -10.06 0.71 20.77
C LYS A 158 -10.31 0.30 22.23
N PRO A 159 -10.95 1.17 23.04
CA PRO A 159 -11.33 0.81 24.40
C PRO A 159 -12.27 -0.40 24.39
N LYS A 160 -11.97 -1.40 25.22
CA LYS A 160 -12.83 -2.54 25.48
C LYS A 160 -13.81 -2.14 26.57
N ALA A 161 -15.12 -2.25 26.28
CA ALA A 161 -16.15 -1.99 27.26
C ALA A 161 -16.07 -3.05 28.37
N MET A 162 -15.54 -2.65 29.52
CA MET A 162 -15.60 -3.43 30.75
C MET A 162 -16.79 -2.91 31.58
N GLY A 163 -17.40 -3.78 32.39
CA GLY A 163 -18.54 -3.41 33.22
C GLY A 163 -18.25 -2.18 34.10
N LYS A 164 -19.33 -1.57 34.65
CA LYS A 164 -19.29 -0.26 35.34
C LYS A 164 -18.41 -0.18 36.60
N GLU A 165 -17.74 -1.26 37.01
CA GLU A 165 -17.04 -1.36 38.29
C GLU A 165 -15.51 -1.25 38.19
N THR A 166 -14.92 -1.07 37.00
CA THR A 166 -13.46 -1.03 36.84
C THR A 166 -12.94 0.37 36.54
N THR A 167 -11.92 0.82 37.27
CA THR A 167 -11.17 2.08 37.03
C THR A 167 -10.14 1.97 35.90
N LEU A 168 -9.86 0.76 35.41
CA LEU A 168 -8.88 0.48 34.37
C LEU A 168 -9.54 0.40 32.99
N THR A 169 -8.99 1.14 32.02
CA THR A 169 -9.40 1.04 30.61
C THR A 169 -8.57 -0.04 29.92
N PHE A 170 -9.23 -1.11 29.51
CA PHE A 170 -8.62 -2.15 28.68
C PHE A 170 -8.75 -1.78 27.20
N TYR A 171 -7.82 -2.26 26.37
CA TYR A 171 -7.84 -2.05 24.94
C TYR A 171 -7.92 -3.38 24.21
N GLU A 172 -8.62 -3.38 23.08
CA GLU A 172 -8.69 -4.50 22.15
C GLU A 172 -8.36 -4.01 20.73
N SER A 173 -8.12 -4.96 19.81
CA SER A 173 -7.90 -4.63 18.41
C SER A 173 -9.09 -3.86 17.84
N SER A 174 -8.82 -2.77 17.15
CA SER A 174 -9.86 -1.99 16.48
C SER A 174 -10.42 -2.71 15.24
N GLY A 175 -9.63 -3.60 14.63
CA GLY A 175 -9.91 -4.18 13.32
C GLY A 175 -9.76 -3.20 12.14
N ALA A 176 -9.37 -1.94 12.38
CA ALA A 176 -9.32 -0.90 11.34
C ALA A 176 -8.35 -1.21 10.19
N THR A 177 -7.32 -2.00 10.46
CA THR A 177 -6.31 -2.45 9.48
C THR A 177 -6.44 -3.93 9.16
N ALA A 178 -7.59 -4.54 9.46
CA ALA A 178 -7.87 -5.91 9.04
C ALA A 178 -7.94 -6.00 7.51
N TRP A 179 -7.60 -7.17 6.95
CA TRP A 179 -7.53 -7.38 5.51
C TRP A 179 -8.76 -6.89 4.77
N GLU A 180 -9.97 -7.22 5.22
CA GLU A 180 -11.20 -6.81 4.53
C GLU A 180 -11.35 -5.29 4.46
N ASN A 181 -11.03 -4.59 5.55
CA ASN A 181 -11.11 -3.13 5.60
C ASN A 181 -10.03 -2.48 4.73
N TYR A 182 -8.81 -3.00 4.78
CA TYR A 182 -7.71 -2.54 3.93
C TYR A 182 -7.98 -2.82 2.45
N ASN A 183 -8.40 -4.02 2.09
CA ASN A 183 -8.62 -4.45 0.72
C ASN A 183 -9.82 -3.72 0.11
N ALA A 184 -10.88 -3.43 0.89
CA ALA A 184 -11.96 -2.55 0.47
C ALA A 184 -11.46 -1.12 0.18
N LEU A 185 -10.58 -0.58 1.04
CA LEU A 185 -9.96 0.73 0.82
C LEU A 185 -9.10 0.74 -0.44
N PHE A 186 -8.24 -0.27 -0.64
CA PHE A 186 -7.45 -0.43 -1.86
C PHE A 186 -8.35 -0.50 -3.11
N GLY A 187 -9.39 -1.34 -3.07
CA GLY A 187 -10.37 -1.49 -4.13
C GLY A 187 -11.08 -0.18 -4.48
N SER A 188 -11.36 0.68 -3.49
CA SER A 188 -11.99 1.98 -3.70
C SER A 188 -11.13 2.95 -4.50
N TYR A 189 -9.80 2.86 -4.38
CA TYR A 189 -8.88 3.63 -5.22
C TYR A 189 -8.66 2.94 -6.57
N SER A 190 -8.53 1.61 -6.58
CA SER A 190 -8.31 0.84 -7.80
C SER A 190 -9.46 1.00 -8.80
N SER A 191 -10.70 1.16 -8.34
CA SER A 191 -11.87 1.37 -9.21
C SER A 191 -11.85 2.71 -9.95
N LEU A 192 -10.98 3.65 -9.57
CA LEU A 192 -10.82 4.95 -10.22
C LEU A 192 -9.84 4.91 -11.40
N PHE A 193 -9.19 3.77 -11.65
CA PHE A 193 -8.20 3.62 -12.72
C PHE A 193 -8.89 3.67 -14.09
N ASP A 194 -8.38 4.50 -14.99
CA ASP A 194 -8.92 4.62 -16.34
C ASP A 194 -8.38 3.50 -17.26
N HIS A 195 -9.28 2.59 -17.62
CA HIS A 195 -8.98 1.50 -18.55
C HIS A 195 -9.02 1.94 -20.02
N HIS A 196 -9.53 3.13 -20.34
CA HIS A 196 -9.50 3.64 -21.71
C HIS A 196 -8.07 3.98 -22.13
N TYR A 197 -7.73 3.65 -23.37
CA TYR A 197 -6.47 4.06 -23.97
C TYR A 197 -6.66 5.49 -24.51
N PRO A 198 -5.98 6.52 -23.98
CA PRO A 198 -5.94 7.79 -24.68
C PRO A 198 -5.31 7.57 -26.06
N ALA A 199 -5.81 8.26 -27.08
CA ALA A 199 -5.18 8.27 -28.39
C ALA A 199 -3.70 8.68 -28.23
N PRO A 200 -2.77 8.11 -29.04
CA PRO A 200 -1.38 8.55 -29.03
C PRO A 200 -1.32 10.07 -29.16
N ARG A 201 -0.51 10.73 -28.33
CA ARG A 201 -0.28 12.17 -28.50
C ARG A 201 0.42 12.35 -29.86
N GLU A 202 -0.20 13.10 -30.76
CA GLU A 202 0.50 13.61 -31.95
C GLU A 202 1.65 14.51 -31.45
N ILE A 203 2.86 14.21 -31.92
CA ILE A 203 4.09 14.95 -31.62
C ILE A 203 4.17 16.15 -32.57
#